data_AF-A0A958VIV5-F1
#
_entry.id   AF-A0A958VIV5-F1
#
_cell.length_a   1.000
_cell.length_b   1.000
_cell.length_c   1.000
_cell.angle_alpha   90.00
_cell.angle_beta   90.00
_cell.angle_gamma   90.00
#
_symmetry.space_group_name_H-M   'P 1'
#
loop_
_entity.id
_entity.type
_entity.pdbx_description
1 polymer ?
#
loop_
_entity_poly.entity_id
_entity_poly.type
_entity_poly.pdbx_seq_one_letter_code
_entity_poly.pdbx_strand_id
1 'polypeptide(L)'
;MSKIEQLHEQAMDLAEEAFIAKRNENTESAKELFLSALDFELQAASAFPADQESEPTRSILYRSAAALAYHAKEYELAEQLVAKGLSGYPPDEIKAELRALLEDISFHYHMFLEGTEIADNEMQMILWGEGTGFGIISVDLFLARIEQIKKIYYRTVERLIKVPYRTAGGPSKDVAGKYNLYLNGMIAGSFGVSFSIGEPAKQLPFSGEVGELVSKQVEPQEIIEEVISCFELLEEGDMEQLEQRFEDDDYFQNFVGSARQLAPDGNTIKSVSITSKRFGEDRGVQLTRKKKDLPNLSELVRQAAPTDKSEKDQIQITGRLKQADSIKITNKFASIKIVKQDGNQSTVYVPVSLMQDVVQPFYENYVTVTGNKVGNRVYFVDIDEAESPKDGSQSKPQQRPLI
;
A
#
# COMPACT_ATOMS: atom_id res chain seq x y z
N MET A 1 -19.77 -45.29 -5.55
CA MET A 1 -19.93 -43.85 -5.74
C MET A 1 -21.02 -43.61 -6.76
N SER A 2 -21.90 -42.64 -6.52
CA SER A 2 -22.89 -42.20 -7.51
C SER A 2 -22.19 -41.47 -8.67
N LYS A 3 -22.82 -41.41 -9.85
CA LYS A 3 -22.27 -40.67 -10.99
C LYS A 3 -22.02 -39.18 -10.66
N ILE A 4 -22.82 -38.62 -9.77
CA ILE A 4 -22.73 -37.22 -9.32
C ILE A 4 -21.50 -37.03 -8.42
N GLU A 5 -21.25 -37.96 -7.49
CA GLU A 5 -20.04 -37.94 -6.65
C GLU A 5 -18.77 -37.99 -7.50
N GLN A 6 -18.76 -38.80 -8.57
CA GLN A 6 -17.62 -38.89 -9.48
C GLN A 6 -17.37 -37.57 -10.23
N LEU A 7 -18.43 -36.90 -10.70
CA LEU A 7 -18.31 -35.60 -11.37
C LEU A 7 -17.75 -34.54 -10.41
N HIS A 8 -18.24 -34.53 -9.16
CA HIS A 8 -17.74 -33.63 -8.13
C HIS A 8 -16.27 -33.90 -7.79
N GLU A 9 -15.88 -35.18 -7.61
CA GLU A 9 -14.48 -35.56 -7.34
C GLU A 9 -13.55 -35.13 -8.48
N GLN A 10 -13.95 -35.36 -9.73
CA GLN A 10 -13.19 -34.90 -10.91
C GLN A 10 -13.06 -33.37 -10.97
N ALA A 11 -14.10 -32.64 -10.58
CA ALA A 11 -14.04 -31.19 -10.48
C ALA A 11 -13.04 -30.74 -9.40
N MET A 12 -13.01 -31.41 -8.24
CA MET A 12 -12.08 -31.09 -7.16
C MET A 12 -10.63 -31.35 -7.56
N ASP A 13 -10.34 -32.48 -8.22
CA ASP A 13 -9.00 -32.81 -8.72
C ASP A 13 -8.47 -31.74 -9.69
N LEU A 14 -9.31 -31.34 -10.66
CA LEU A 14 -8.97 -30.29 -11.62
C LEU A 14 -8.83 -28.91 -10.97
N ALA A 15 -9.65 -28.61 -9.96
CA ALA A 15 -9.54 -27.37 -9.21
C ALA A 15 -8.21 -27.33 -8.42
N GLU A 16 -7.79 -28.44 -7.80
CA GLU A 16 -6.49 -28.54 -7.13
C GLU A 16 -5.34 -28.31 -8.12
N GLU A 17 -5.37 -28.95 -9.29
CA GLU A 17 -4.40 -28.70 -10.36
C GLU A 17 -4.41 -27.23 -10.83
N ALA A 18 -5.59 -26.62 -10.94
CA ALA A 18 -5.73 -25.21 -11.30
C ALA A 18 -5.06 -24.28 -10.28
N PHE A 19 -5.23 -24.56 -8.98
CA PHE A 19 -4.55 -23.81 -7.91
C PHE A 19 -3.03 -24.00 -7.95
N ILE A 20 -2.53 -25.21 -8.28
CA ILE A 20 -1.10 -25.46 -8.47
C ILE A 20 -0.58 -24.69 -9.69
N ALA A 21 -1.30 -24.71 -10.81
CA ALA A 21 -0.93 -23.95 -12.01
C ALA A 21 -0.91 -22.44 -11.75
N LYS A 22 -1.90 -21.93 -11.01
CA LYS A 22 -1.98 -20.53 -10.57
C LYS A 22 -0.79 -20.17 -9.68
N ARG A 23 -0.41 -21.06 -8.77
CA ARG A 23 0.78 -20.92 -7.91
C ARG A 23 2.09 -20.83 -8.69
N ASN A 24 2.16 -21.49 -9.84
CA ASN A 24 3.31 -21.44 -10.73
C ASN A 24 3.21 -20.31 -11.78
N GLU A 25 2.35 -19.31 -11.55
CA GLU A 25 2.09 -18.16 -12.45
C GLU A 25 1.60 -18.53 -13.85
N ASN A 26 1.18 -19.78 -14.04
CA ASN A 26 0.65 -20.26 -15.29
C ASN A 26 -0.85 -19.94 -15.38
N THR A 27 -1.15 -18.64 -15.42
CA THR A 27 -2.50 -18.05 -15.31
C THR A 27 -3.48 -18.57 -16.37
N GLU A 28 -3.04 -18.73 -17.62
CA GLU A 28 -3.88 -19.29 -18.69
C GLU A 28 -4.23 -20.75 -18.43
N SER A 29 -3.24 -21.58 -18.08
CA SER A 29 -3.48 -22.99 -17.75
C SER A 29 -4.39 -23.14 -16.53
N ALA A 30 -4.23 -22.29 -15.51
CA ALA A 30 -5.10 -22.28 -14.34
C ALA A 30 -6.54 -21.94 -14.73
N LYS A 31 -6.74 -20.94 -15.60
CA LYS A 31 -8.07 -20.57 -16.10
C LYS A 31 -8.74 -21.73 -16.82
N GLU A 32 -8.05 -22.41 -17.74
CA GLU A 32 -8.59 -23.57 -18.47
C GLU A 32 -8.98 -24.72 -17.54
N LEU A 33 -8.16 -24.99 -16.52
CA LEU A 33 -8.44 -26.02 -15.52
C LEU A 33 -9.67 -25.66 -14.66
N PHE A 34 -9.80 -24.41 -14.23
CA PHE A 34 -11.00 -23.94 -13.51
C PHE A 34 -12.26 -24.05 -14.37
N LEU A 35 -12.20 -23.70 -15.66
CA LEU A 35 -13.33 -23.85 -16.58
C LEU A 35 -13.70 -25.32 -16.80
N SER A 36 -12.72 -26.22 -16.83
CA SER A 36 -12.96 -27.66 -16.96
C SER A 36 -13.60 -28.23 -15.70
N ALA A 37 -13.11 -27.84 -14.51
CA ALA A 37 -13.72 -28.21 -13.24
C ALA A 37 -15.17 -27.69 -13.12
N LEU A 38 -15.40 -26.46 -13.58
CA LEU A 38 -16.72 -25.83 -13.61
C LEU A 38 -17.74 -26.65 -14.41
N ASP A 39 -17.35 -27.15 -15.58
CA ASP A 39 -18.25 -27.96 -16.42
C ASP A 39 -18.74 -29.20 -15.68
N PHE A 40 -17.85 -29.90 -14.97
CA PHE A 40 -18.22 -31.06 -14.16
C PHE A 40 -19.16 -30.70 -13.00
N GLU A 41 -18.92 -29.59 -12.30
CA GLU A 41 -19.83 -29.08 -11.26
C GLU A 41 -21.21 -28.72 -11.82
N LEU A 42 -21.29 -28.10 -13.00
CA LEU A 42 -22.56 -27.78 -13.64
C LEU A 42 -23.33 -29.01 -14.09
N GLN A 43 -22.63 -30.02 -14.60
CA GLN A 43 -23.23 -31.32 -14.92
C GLN A 43 -23.80 -32.00 -13.68
N ALA A 44 -23.09 -31.93 -12.54
CA ALA A 44 -23.59 -32.44 -11.27
C ALA A 44 -24.78 -31.63 -10.75
N ALA A 45 -24.69 -30.30 -10.74
CA ALA A 45 -25.72 -29.40 -10.21
C ALA A 45 -27.03 -29.46 -11.03
N SER A 46 -26.93 -29.61 -12.34
CA SER A 46 -28.09 -29.70 -13.24
C SER A 46 -28.87 -31.01 -13.12
N ALA A 47 -28.29 -32.05 -12.50
CA ALA A 47 -29.00 -33.28 -12.20
C ALA A 47 -30.05 -33.12 -11.08
N PHE A 48 -30.01 -32.01 -10.33
CA PHE A 48 -30.91 -31.74 -9.22
C PHE A 48 -31.94 -30.65 -9.55
N PRO A 49 -33.25 -30.94 -9.41
CA PRO A 49 -34.29 -29.92 -9.53
C PRO A 49 -34.22 -28.90 -8.38
N ALA A 50 -34.80 -27.71 -8.60
CA ALA A 50 -34.91 -26.66 -7.59
C ALA A 50 -36.06 -26.93 -6.61
N ASP A 51 -35.99 -28.05 -5.88
CA ASP A 51 -36.94 -28.42 -4.84
C ASP A 51 -36.21 -28.65 -3.50
N GLN A 52 -37.00 -28.79 -2.43
CA GLN A 52 -36.46 -28.91 -1.07
C GLN A 52 -35.77 -30.27 -0.84
N GLU A 53 -36.14 -31.32 -1.57
CA GLU A 53 -35.55 -32.66 -1.42
C GLU A 53 -34.13 -32.74 -1.98
N SER A 54 -33.82 -31.89 -2.96
CA SER A 54 -32.50 -31.80 -3.59
C SER A 54 -31.47 -30.99 -2.79
N GLU A 55 -31.91 -30.30 -1.74
CA GLU A 55 -31.06 -29.46 -0.89
C GLU A 55 -30.58 -30.25 0.33
N PRO A 56 -29.32 -30.06 0.77
CA PRO A 56 -28.40 -28.97 0.42
C PRO A 56 -27.50 -29.25 -0.79
N THR A 57 -27.53 -30.46 -1.34
CA THR A 57 -26.58 -30.91 -2.36
C THR A 57 -26.57 -29.98 -3.57
N ARG A 58 -27.76 -29.60 -4.06
CA ARG A 58 -27.89 -28.67 -5.19
C ARG A 58 -27.22 -27.33 -4.92
N SER A 59 -27.53 -26.68 -3.80
CA SER A 59 -26.96 -25.36 -3.46
C SER A 59 -25.46 -25.41 -3.20
N ILE A 60 -24.93 -26.51 -2.64
CA ILE A 60 -23.48 -26.73 -2.49
C ILE A 60 -22.79 -26.79 -3.86
N LEU A 61 -23.35 -27.55 -4.81
CA LEU A 61 -22.78 -27.67 -6.16
C LEU A 61 -22.82 -26.34 -6.91
N TYR A 62 -23.92 -25.58 -6.81
CA TYR A 62 -23.97 -24.23 -7.41
C TYR A 62 -23.01 -23.24 -6.74
N ARG A 63 -22.79 -23.33 -5.43
CA ARG A 63 -21.77 -22.53 -4.73
C ARG A 63 -20.37 -22.89 -5.22
N SER A 64 -20.08 -24.17 -5.37
CA SER A 64 -18.81 -24.68 -5.91
C SER A 64 -18.58 -24.21 -7.35
N ALA A 65 -19.58 -24.39 -8.22
CA ALA A 65 -19.56 -23.92 -9.60
C ALA A 65 -19.34 -22.40 -9.67
N ALA A 66 -20.05 -21.60 -8.87
CA ALA A 66 -19.86 -20.16 -8.82
C ALA A 66 -18.42 -19.77 -8.41
N ALA A 67 -17.84 -20.47 -7.42
CA ALA A 67 -16.47 -20.23 -6.98
C ALA A 67 -15.45 -20.56 -8.08
N LEU A 68 -15.65 -21.66 -8.83
CA LEU A 68 -14.78 -22.02 -9.95
C LEU A 68 -14.88 -20.99 -11.09
N ALA A 69 -16.09 -20.54 -11.43
CA ALA A 69 -16.29 -19.48 -12.42
C ALA A 69 -15.63 -18.16 -11.99
N TYR A 70 -15.74 -17.80 -10.71
CA TYR A 70 -15.06 -16.65 -10.12
C TYR A 70 -13.54 -16.76 -10.26
N HIS A 71 -12.94 -17.90 -9.92
CA HIS A 71 -11.50 -18.13 -10.08
C HIS A 71 -11.03 -18.15 -11.54
N ALA A 72 -11.90 -18.57 -12.47
CA ALA A 72 -11.67 -18.48 -13.92
C ALA A 72 -11.82 -17.04 -14.49
N LYS A 73 -12.14 -16.05 -13.64
CA LYS A 73 -12.46 -14.66 -14.02
C LYS A 73 -13.69 -14.52 -14.92
N GLU A 74 -14.58 -15.51 -14.91
CA GLU A 74 -15.87 -15.46 -15.62
C GLU A 74 -16.95 -14.88 -14.69
N TYR A 75 -16.78 -13.61 -14.30
CA TYR A 75 -17.57 -12.97 -13.25
C TYR A 75 -19.08 -12.95 -13.52
N GLU A 76 -19.48 -12.69 -14.77
CA GLU A 76 -20.89 -12.69 -15.18
C GLU A 76 -21.52 -14.08 -15.01
N LEU A 77 -20.78 -15.14 -15.37
CA LEU A 77 -21.23 -16.51 -15.18
C LEU A 77 -21.29 -16.86 -13.69
N ALA A 78 -20.29 -16.46 -12.91
CA ALA A 78 -20.26 -16.68 -11.47
C ALA A 78 -21.50 -16.06 -10.79
N GLU A 79 -21.86 -14.82 -11.14
CA GLU A 79 -23.06 -14.14 -10.63
C GLU A 79 -24.35 -14.93 -10.96
N GLN A 80 -24.49 -15.38 -12.22
CA GLN A 80 -25.64 -16.20 -12.63
C GLN A 80 -25.74 -17.52 -11.85
N LEU A 81 -24.61 -18.15 -11.55
CA LEU A 81 -24.56 -19.41 -10.80
C LEU A 81 -24.93 -19.21 -9.33
N VAL A 82 -24.49 -18.11 -8.71
CA VAL A 82 -24.93 -17.73 -7.37
C VAL A 82 -26.44 -17.51 -7.35
N ALA A 83 -26.99 -16.77 -8.33
CA ALA A 83 -28.42 -16.54 -8.43
C ALA A 83 -29.22 -17.86 -8.57
N LYS A 84 -28.71 -18.82 -9.36
CA LYS A 84 -29.31 -20.16 -9.48
C LYS A 84 -29.28 -20.92 -8.17
N GLY A 85 -28.17 -20.88 -7.41
CA GLY A 85 -28.08 -21.47 -6.08
C GLY A 85 -29.12 -20.87 -5.12
N LEU A 86 -29.19 -19.54 -5.05
CA LEU A 86 -30.11 -18.80 -4.18
C LEU A 86 -31.59 -18.95 -4.55
N SER A 87 -31.90 -19.21 -5.82
CA SER A 87 -33.29 -19.39 -6.30
C SER A 87 -33.98 -20.67 -5.82
N GLY A 88 -33.23 -21.62 -5.23
CA GLY A 88 -33.77 -22.86 -4.66
C GLY A 88 -34.16 -22.72 -3.19
N TYR A 89 -33.88 -23.77 -2.41
CA TYR A 89 -34.13 -23.80 -0.96
C TYR A 89 -32.83 -24.00 -0.15
N PRO A 90 -31.76 -23.20 -0.38
CA PRO A 90 -30.50 -23.39 0.31
C PRO A 90 -30.69 -23.20 1.83
N PRO A 91 -30.07 -24.06 2.65
CA PRO A 91 -29.97 -23.81 4.09
C PRO A 91 -29.31 -22.46 4.38
N ASP A 92 -29.56 -21.90 5.57
CA ASP A 92 -29.12 -20.55 5.89
C ASP A 92 -27.59 -20.38 5.85
N GLU A 93 -26.82 -21.41 6.20
CA GLU A 93 -25.35 -21.41 6.10
C GLU A 93 -24.89 -21.24 4.64
N ILE A 94 -25.40 -22.08 3.73
CA ILE A 94 -25.06 -22.03 2.30
C ILE A 94 -25.54 -20.72 1.65
N LYS A 95 -26.70 -20.22 2.09
CA LYS A 95 -27.24 -18.93 1.65
C LYS A 95 -26.34 -17.77 2.05
N ALA A 96 -25.75 -17.81 3.26
CA ALA A 96 -24.80 -16.80 3.71
C ALA A 96 -23.51 -16.86 2.88
N GLU A 97 -22.97 -18.05 2.62
CA GLU A 97 -21.79 -18.24 1.78
C GLU A 97 -22.00 -17.79 0.33
N LEU A 98 -23.15 -18.11 -0.26
CA LEU A 98 -23.51 -17.65 -1.62
C LEU A 98 -23.60 -16.12 -1.69
N ARG A 99 -24.12 -15.45 -0.65
CA ARG A 99 -24.18 -13.99 -0.59
C ARG A 99 -22.81 -13.35 -0.41
N ALA A 100 -21.96 -13.92 0.44
CA ALA A 100 -20.58 -13.49 0.59
C ALA A 100 -19.83 -13.60 -0.76
N LEU A 101 -19.99 -14.72 -1.46
CA LEU A 101 -19.40 -14.91 -2.79
C LEU A 101 -19.93 -13.89 -3.81
N LEU A 102 -21.22 -13.51 -3.75
CA LEU A 102 -21.78 -12.47 -4.62
C LEU A 102 -21.14 -11.10 -4.37
N GLU A 103 -20.84 -10.76 -3.12
CA GLU A 103 -20.15 -9.52 -2.76
C GLU A 103 -18.74 -9.50 -3.37
N ASP A 104 -18.00 -10.61 -3.25
CA ASP A 104 -16.66 -10.76 -3.84
C ASP A 104 -16.70 -10.66 -5.38
N ILE A 105 -17.66 -11.36 -6.02
CA ILE A 105 -17.86 -11.30 -7.48
C ILE A 105 -18.17 -9.86 -7.92
N SER A 106 -19.08 -9.19 -7.24
CA SER A 106 -19.52 -7.83 -7.60
C SER A 106 -18.36 -6.84 -7.51
N PHE A 107 -17.54 -6.95 -6.46
CA PHE A 107 -16.35 -6.12 -6.28
C PHE A 107 -15.34 -6.32 -7.41
N HIS A 108 -14.98 -7.58 -7.71
CA HIS A 108 -14.00 -7.88 -8.76
C HIS A 108 -14.52 -7.59 -10.18
N TYR A 109 -15.82 -7.76 -10.43
CA TYR A 109 -16.43 -7.41 -11.71
C TYR A 109 -16.41 -5.90 -11.95
N HIS A 110 -16.73 -5.09 -10.93
CA HIS A 110 -16.65 -3.64 -11.04
C HIS A 110 -15.22 -3.19 -11.36
N MET A 111 -14.24 -3.75 -10.66
CA MET A 111 -12.82 -3.50 -10.91
C MET A 111 -12.40 -3.84 -12.34
N PHE A 112 -12.82 -5.00 -12.83
CA PHE A 112 -12.55 -5.46 -14.20
C PHE A 112 -13.14 -4.50 -15.24
N LEU A 113 -14.37 -4.01 -15.03
CA LEU A 113 -15.01 -3.01 -15.91
C LEU A 113 -14.27 -1.67 -15.91
N GLU A 114 -13.61 -1.30 -14.81
CA GLU A 114 -12.73 -0.13 -14.73
C GLU A 114 -11.34 -0.38 -15.33
N GLY A 115 -11.09 -1.57 -15.88
CA GLY A 115 -9.83 -1.95 -16.53
C GLY A 115 -8.72 -2.34 -15.54
N THR A 116 -9.09 -2.72 -14.32
CA THR A 116 -8.15 -3.09 -13.26
C THR A 116 -8.47 -4.48 -12.69
N GLU A 117 -7.44 -5.24 -12.34
CA GLU A 117 -7.58 -6.50 -11.62
C GLU A 117 -6.74 -6.44 -10.35
N ILE A 118 -7.13 -7.18 -9.32
CA ILE A 118 -6.35 -7.27 -8.09
C ILE A 118 -5.36 -8.41 -8.26
N ALA A 119 -4.07 -8.09 -8.13
CA ALA A 119 -3.03 -9.09 -8.13
C ALA A 119 -3.14 -9.98 -6.88
N ASP A 120 -2.87 -11.27 -7.03
CA ASP A 120 -2.85 -12.23 -5.90
C ASP A 120 -1.66 -11.97 -4.93
N ASN A 121 -0.74 -11.08 -5.29
CA ASN A 121 0.41 -10.74 -4.48
C ASN A 121 0.03 -9.68 -3.44
N GLU A 122 0.25 -10.02 -2.16
CA GLU A 122 -0.03 -9.13 -1.05
C GLU A 122 1.26 -8.61 -0.41
N MET A 123 1.31 -7.30 -0.19
CA MET A 123 2.29 -6.67 0.68
C MET A 123 1.65 -6.45 2.04
N GLN A 124 2.21 -7.03 3.10
CA GLN A 124 1.72 -6.87 4.46
C GLN A 124 2.62 -5.94 5.26
N MET A 125 2.03 -5.02 6.01
CA MET A 125 2.74 -4.15 6.95
C MET A 125 2.25 -4.44 8.37
N ILE A 126 3.15 -4.82 9.27
CA ILE A 126 2.85 -5.12 10.67
C ILE A 126 3.58 -4.14 11.58
N LEU A 127 2.85 -3.51 12.49
CA LEU A 127 3.39 -2.57 13.47
C LEU A 127 3.50 -3.26 14.84
N TRP A 128 4.66 -3.12 15.50
CA TRP A 128 4.90 -3.64 16.85
C TRP A 128 5.46 -2.56 17.76
N GLY A 129 4.93 -2.43 18.98
CA GLY A 129 5.45 -1.53 20.00
C GLY A 129 4.50 -1.36 21.20
N GLU A 130 4.80 -0.42 22.08
CA GLU A 130 3.96 -0.14 23.26
C GLU A 130 2.64 0.56 22.90
N GLY A 131 2.59 1.23 21.75
CA GLY A 131 1.37 1.83 21.21
C GLY A 131 0.46 0.85 20.47
N THR A 132 0.83 -0.43 20.42
CA THR A 132 0.07 -1.50 19.76
C THR A 132 -0.41 -2.52 20.78
N GLY A 133 -1.64 -3.02 20.61
CA GLY A 133 -2.19 -4.16 21.35
C GLY A 133 -2.79 -5.19 20.39
N PHE A 134 -3.51 -6.19 20.93
CA PHE A 134 -4.17 -7.21 20.12
C PHE A 134 -5.27 -6.61 19.23
N GLY A 135 -4.93 -6.28 17.99
CA GLY A 135 -5.84 -5.65 17.03
C GLY A 135 -6.17 -4.19 17.32
N ILE A 136 -5.40 -3.50 18.17
CA ILE A 136 -5.62 -2.08 18.51
C ILE A 136 -4.34 -1.24 18.35
N ILE A 137 -4.47 -0.01 17.86
CA ILE A 137 -3.44 1.02 17.78
C ILE A 137 -4.11 2.40 17.79
N SER A 138 -3.36 3.47 18.10
CA SER A 138 -3.84 4.83 17.84
C SER A 138 -4.03 5.07 16.33
N VAL A 139 -5.20 5.61 15.97
CA VAL A 139 -5.56 5.95 14.58
C VAL A 139 -4.50 6.86 13.94
N ASP A 140 -3.98 7.84 14.69
CA ASP A 140 -2.99 8.79 14.18
C ASP A 140 -1.66 8.10 13.83
N LEU A 141 -1.22 7.16 14.67
CA LEU A 141 -0.01 6.37 14.42
C LEU A 141 -0.17 5.49 13.19
N PHE A 142 -1.36 4.91 13.01
CA PHE A 142 -1.65 4.04 11.88
C PHE A 142 -1.74 4.81 10.58
N LEU A 143 -2.56 5.86 10.52
CA LEU A 143 -2.76 6.65 9.31
C LEU A 143 -1.44 7.27 8.82
N ALA A 144 -0.59 7.75 9.73
CA ALA A 144 0.73 8.26 9.38
C ALA A 144 1.58 7.21 8.63
N ARG A 145 1.53 5.94 9.04
CA ARG A 145 2.28 4.85 8.40
C ARG A 145 1.65 4.41 7.09
N ILE A 146 0.32 4.35 7.00
CA ILE A 146 -0.41 4.06 5.75
C ILE A 146 -0.11 5.11 4.68
N GLU A 147 -0.18 6.39 5.02
CA GLU A 147 0.11 7.46 4.07
C GLU A 147 1.56 7.41 3.61
N GLN A 148 2.48 7.07 4.51
CA GLN A 148 3.89 7.00 4.18
C GLN A 148 4.24 5.82 3.27
N ILE A 149 3.68 4.63 3.52
CA ILE A 149 3.88 3.47 2.64
C ILE A 149 3.23 3.71 1.27
N LYS A 150 2.05 4.35 1.23
CA LYS A 150 1.39 4.74 -0.02
C LYS A 150 2.26 5.66 -0.87
N LYS A 151 2.91 6.66 -0.26
CA LYS A 151 3.86 7.55 -0.96
C LYS A 151 5.04 6.77 -1.52
N ILE A 152 5.68 5.93 -0.70
CA ILE A 152 6.82 5.10 -1.13
C ILE A 152 6.42 4.20 -2.30
N TYR A 153 5.27 3.54 -2.20
CA TYR A 153 4.72 2.70 -3.24
C TYR A 153 4.59 3.45 -4.58
N TYR A 154 3.85 4.56 -4.63
CA TYR A 154 3.65 5.29 -5.89
C TYR A 154 4.95 5.88 -6.45
N ARG A 155 5.89 6.30 -5.60
CA ARG A 155 7.21 6.77 -6.04
C ARG A 155 8.04 5.64 -6.65
N THR A 156 7.95 4.44 -6.08
CA THR A 156 8.58 3.24 -6.64
C THR A 156 7.98 2.90 -8.00
N VAL A 157 6.64 2.90 -8.12
CA VAL A 157 5.95 2.68 -9.40
C VAL A 157 6.44 3.68 -10.45
N GLU A 158 6.33 4.98 -10.17
CA GLU A 158 6.75 6.06 -11.08
C GLU A 158 8.20 5.89 -11.54
N ARG A 159 9.12 5.55 -10.62
CA ARG A 159 10.52 5.28 -10.93
C ARG A 159 10.69 4.07 -11.86
N LEU A 160 10.04 2.95 -11.55
CA LEU A 160 10.19 1.71 -12.33
C LEU A 160 9.66 1.85 -13.76
N ILE A 161 8.63 2.68 -13.97
CA ILE A 161 8.10 3.05 -15.29
C ILE A 161 8.79 4.28 -15.91
N LYS A 162 9.87 4.78 -15.29
CA LYS A 162 10.71 5.90 -15.76
C LYS A 162 9.98 7.25 -15.91
N VAL A 163 9.01 7.53 -15.05
CA VAL A 163 8.38 8.86 -14.94
C VAL A 163 9.32 9.82 -14.21
N PRO A 164 9.58 11.03 -14.74
CA PRO A 164 10.38 12.04 -14.05
C PRO A 164 9.81 12.41 -12.67
N TYR A 165 10.68 12.69 -11.70
CA TYR A 165 10.25 13.02 -10.35
C TYR A 165 9.29 14.23 -10.30
N ARG A 166 8.06 14.01 -9.81
CA ARG A 166 7.08 15.09 -9.58
C ARG A 166 7.32 15.80 -8.26
N THR A 167 7.31 17.13 -8.31
CA THR A 167 7.52 18.01 -7.13
C THR A 167 6.22 18.49 -6.47
N ALA A 168 5.07 18.21 -7.11
CA ALA A 168 3.75 18.55 -6.61
C ALA A 168 2.68 17.62 -7.22
N GLY A 169 1.51 17.57 -6.58
CA GLY A 169 0.35 16.80 -7.04
C GLY A 169 0.46 15.29 -6.77
N GLY A 170 -0.66 14.58 -6.83
CA GLY A 170 -0.67 13.11 -6.70
C GLY A 170 -0.08 12.40 -7.91
N PRO A 171 0.01 11.06 -7.88
CA PRO A 171 0.29 10.26 -9.07
C PRO A 171 -0.69 10.61 -10.21
N SER A 172 -0.25 10.46 -11.45
CA SER A 172 -1.11 10.71 -12.62
C SER A 172 -2.32 9.77 -12.61
N LYS A 173 -3.41 10.14 -13.27
CA LYS A 173 -4.59 9.26 -13.39
C LYS A 173 -4.28 7.90 -14.01
N ASP A 174 -3.28 7.84 -14.88
CA ASP A 174 -2.84 6.59 -15.49
C ASP A 174 -2.15 5.68 -14.47
N VAL A 175 -1.19 6.23 -13.71
CA VAL A 175 -0.49 5.50 -12.65
C VAL A 175 -1.47 5.09 -11.54
N ALA A 176 -2.30 6.03 -11.09
CA ALA A 176 -3.29 5.83 -10.04
C ALA A 176 -4.58 5.14 -10.52
N GLY A 177 -4.62 4.64 -11.76
CA GLY A 177 -5.65 3.73 -12.24
C GLY A 177 -5.07 2.32 -12.41
N LYS A 178 -3.90 2.22 -13.05
CA LYS A 178 -3.23 0.94 -13.33
C LYS A 178 -2.59 0.27 -12.12
N TYR A 179 -2.16 1.06 -11.13
CA TYR A 179 -1.37 0.61 -9.97
C TYR A 179 -2.03 1.02 -8.66
N ASN A 180 -3.30 0.65 -8.48
CA ASN A 180 -4.06 1.06 -7.31
C ASN A 180 -3.60 0.28 -6.09
N LEU A 181 -3.36 0.97 -4.97
CA LEU A 181 -3.04 0.33 -3.71
C LEU A 181 -4.31 0.17 -2.88
N TYR A 182 -4.78 -1.06 -2.74
CA TYR A 182 -5.95 -1.41 -1.94
C TYR A 182 -5.52 -1.79 -0.53
N LEU A 183 -6.24 -1.29 0.48
CA LEU A 183 -6.04 -1.68 1.87
C LEU A 183 -7.03 -2.82 2.19
N ASN A 184 -6.49 -3.99 2.49
CA ASN A 184 -7.26 -5.15 2.92
C ASN A 184 -7.50 -5.13 4.43
N GLY A 185 -8.34 -6.06 4.91
CA GLY A 185 -8.66 -6.20 6.33
C GLY A 185 -7.44 -6.37 7.24
N MET A 186 -7.66 -6.13 8.54
CA MET A 186 -6.62 -6.28 9.55
C MET A 186 -6.29 -7.77 9.78
N ILE A 187 -5.02 -8.07 10.05
CA ILE A 187 -4.55 -9.43 10.35
C ILE A 187 -4.86 -9.75 11.82
N ALA A 188 -5.65 -10.81 12.05
CA ALA A 188 -6.04 -11.24 13.39
C ALA A 188 -4.83 -11.47 14.32
N GLY A 189 -4.90 -10.94 15.55
CA GLY A 189 -3.83 -11.07 16.55
C GLY A 189 -2.66 -10.10 16.41
N SER A 190 -2.69 -9.19 15.42
CA SER A 190 -1.68 -8.13 15.23
C SER A 190 -2.35 -6.80 14.90
N PHE A 191 -1.63 -5.68 14.98
CA PHE A 191 -2.00 -4.47 14.23
C PHE A 191 -1.25 -4.46 12.89
N GLY A 192 -1.56 -5.46 12.08
CA GLY A 192 -1.05 -5.63 10.73
C GLY A 192 -2.15 -5.41 9.71
N VAL A 193 -1.77 -4.83 8.57
CA VAL A 193 -2.65 -4.67 7.42
C VAL A 193 -2.01 -5.27 6.19
N SER A 194 -2.85 -5.77 5.29
CA SER A 194 -2.42 -6.24 3.99
C SER A 194 -2.80 -5.21 2.94
N PHE A 195 -1.97 -5.10 1.91
CA PHE A 195 -2.21 -4.30 0.73
C PHE A 195 -2.21 -5.19 -0.49
N SER A 196 -3.24 -5.06 -1.32
CA SER A 196 -3.25 -5.63 -2.66
C SER A 196 -2.97 -4.55 -3.69
N ILE A 197 -2.28 -4.94 -4.77
CA ILE A 197 -1.93 -4.06 -5.87
C ILE A 197 -2.86 -4.34 -7.04
N GLY A 198 -3.46 -3.28 -7.57
CA GLY A 198 -4.14 -3.33 -8.85
C GLY A 198 -3.13 -3.47 -9.99
N GLU A 199 -3.47 -4.26 -10.99
CA GLU A 199 -2.78 -4.36 -12.26
C GLU A 199 -3.75 -4.07 -13.42
N PRO A 200 -3.25 -3.61 -14.58
CA PRO A 200 -4.11 -3.45 -15.76
C PRO A 200 -4.75 -4.79 -16.13
N ALA A 201 -6.07 -4.82 -16.26
CA ALA A 201 -6.76 -5.99 -16.78
C ALA A 201 -6.17 -6.33 -18.17
N LYS A 202 -5.84 -7.60 -18.41
CA LYS A 202 -5.36 -8.08 -19.72
C LYS A 202 -6.51 -8.05 -20.74
N GLN A 203 -6.91 -6.87 -21.19
CA GLN A 203 -7.83 -6.75 -22.31
C GLN A 203 -7.08 -7.15 -23.60
N LEU A 204 -7.58 -8.19 -24.27
CA LEU A 204 -7.22 -8.47 -25.65
C LEU A 204 -7.52 -7.20 -26.47
N PRO A 205 -6.53 -6.63 -27.20
CA PRO A 205 -6.76 -5.42 -27.96
C PRO A 205 -7.86 -5.66 -28.99
N PHE A 206 -8.96 -4.94 -28.85
CA PHE A 206 -10.04 -4.94 -29.84
C PHE A 206 -9.54 -4.17 -31.06
N SER A 207 -9.25 -4.90 -32.13
CA SER A 207 -8.99 -4.41 -33.50
C SER A 207 -7.94 -3.30 -33.68
N GLY A 208 -6.77 -3.69 -34.19
CA GLY A 208 -6.23 -3.06 -35.41
C GLY A 208 -5.61 -1.66 -35.35
N GLU A 209 -5.48 -1.00 -34.20
CA GLU A 209 -4.64 0.20 -34.10
C GLU A 209 -3.36 -0.10 -33.34
N VAL A 210 -2.28 -0.27 -34.11
CA VAL A 210 -0.90 -0.27 -33.64
C VAL A 210 -0.55 1.17 -33.25
N GLY A 211 -0.98 1.57 -32.06
CA GLY A 211 -0.47 2.74 -31.36
C GLY A 211 0.71 2.32 -30.50
N GLU A 212 1.92 2.46 -31.02
CA GLU A 212 3.16 2.41 -30.24
C GLU A 212 3.07 3.39 -29.06
N LEU A 213 2.79 2.87 -27.87
CA LEU A 213 3.24 3.34 -26.57
C LEU A 213 2.90 2.22 -25.58
N VAL A 214 3.61 1.11 -25.70
CA VAL A 214 3.75 0.16 -24.58
C VAL A 214 4.52 0.92 -23.52
N SER A 215 3.82 1.72 -22.71
CA SER A 215 4.34 2.21 -21.44
C SER A 215 4.83 0.96 -20.70
N LYS A 216 6.13 0.88 -20.38
CA LYS A 216 6.73 -0.25 -19.67
C LYS A 216 5.78 -0.65 -18.53
N GLN A 217 5.10 -1.79 -18.68
CA GLN A 217 4.29 -2.33 -17.61
C GLN A 217 5.24 -3.01 -16.64
N VAL A 218 5.17 -2.61 -15.39
CA VAL A 218 5.89 -3.22 -14.27
C VAL A 218 4.92 -4.15 -13.57
N GLU A 219 5.36 -5.37 -13.31
CA GLU A 219 4.54 -6.37 -12.61
C GLU A 219 4.37 -5.98 -11.12
N PRO A 220 3.21 -6.23 -10.50
CA PRO A 220 2.98 -5.95 -9.07
C PRO A 220 4.08 -6.49 -8.16
N GLN A 221 4.58 -7.70 -8.46
CA GLN A 221 5.63 -8.35 -7.70
C GLN A 221 6.96 -7.58 -7.75
N GLU A 222 7.33 -7.06 -8.93
CA GLU A 222 8.55 -6.26 -9.10
C GLU A 222 8.49 -5.00 -8.22
N ILE A 223 7.30 -4.40 -8.06
CA ILE A 223 7.10 -3.23 -7.20
C ILE A 223 7.28 -3.60 -5.72
N ILE A 224 6.69 -4.70 -5.26
CA ILE A 224 6.80 -5.16 -3.86
C ILE A 224 8.26 -5.52 -3.54
N GLU A 225 8.89 -6.31 -4.41
CA GLU A 225 10.28 -6.72 -4.25
C GLU A 225 11.23 -5.53 -4.25
N GLU A 226 10.96 -4.51 -5.06
CA GLU A 226 11.75 -3.30 -5.08
C GLU A 226 11.64 -2.51 -3.77
N VAL A 227 10.42 -2.37 -3.22
CA VAL A 227 10.20 -1.72 -1.92
C VAL A 227 10.94 -2.48 -0.82
N ILE A 228 10.77 -3.81 -0.74
CA ILE A 228 11.42 -4.64 0.27
C ILE A 228 12.94 -4.56 0.15
N SER A 229 13.50 -4.72 -1.06
CA SER A 229 14.95 -4.68 -1.29
C SER A 229 15.56 -3.33 -0.91
N CYS A 230 14.89 -2.22 -1.20
CA CYS A 230 15.37 -0.90 -0.79
C CYS A 230 15.36 -0.73 0.74
N PHE A 231 14.37 -1.30 1.42
CA PHE A 231 14.31 -1.29 2.88
C PHE A 231 15.34 -2.22 3.53
N GLU A 232 15.61 -3.40 2.94
CA GLU A 232 16.68 -4.32 3.39
C GLU A 232 18.03 -3.61 3.37
N LEU A 233 18.41 -3.02 2.23
CA LEU A 233 19.67 -2.27 2.09
C LEU A 233 19.75 -1.09 3.07
N LEU A 234 18.63 -0.37 3.27
CA LEU A 234 18.58 0.73 4.23
C LEU A 234 18.79 0.26 5.67
N GLU A 235 18.16 -0.85 6.07
CA GLU A 235 18.30 -1.43 7.41
C GLU A 235 19.73 -1.94 7.64
N GLU A 236 20.32 -2.62 6.66
CA GLU A 236 21.72 -3.07 6.65
C GLU A 236 22.72 -1.92 6.65
N GLY A 237 22.29 -0.73 6.21
CA GLY A 237 23.14 0.46 6.12
C GLY A 237 24.02 0.48 4.88
N ASP A 238 23.75 -0.37 3.89
CA ASP A 238 24.44 -0.39 2.60
C ASP A 238 23.92 0.72 1.68
N MET A 239 24.35 1.94 1.96
CA MET A 239 23.94 3.13 1.22
C MET A 239 24.50 3.16 -0.20
N GLU A 240 25.63 2.51 -0.45
CA GLU A 240 26.24 2.47 -1.77
C GLU A 240 25.39 1.64 -2.73
N GLN A 241 25.03 0.41 -2.33
CA GLN A 241 24.12 -0.42 -3.11
C GLN A 241 22.73 0.21 -3.21
N LEU A 242 22.23 0.82 -2.12
CA LEU A 242 20.94 1.49 -2.14
C LEU A 242 20.94 2.64 -3.16
N GLU A 243 21.96 3.51 -3.18
CA GLU A 243 22.05 4.62 -4.13
C GLU A 243 22.15 4.13 -5.58
N GLN A 244 22.90 3.05 -5.85
CA GLN A 244 23.00 2.43 -7.18
C GLN A 244 21.66 1.93 -7.74
N ARG A 245 20.65 1.72 -6.89
CA ARG A 245 19.29 1.36 -7.31
C ARG A 245 18.51 2.50 -7.96
N PHE A 246 18.95 3.76 -7.81
CA PHE A 246 18.23 4.94 -8.28
C PHE A 246 19.01 5.62 -9.40
N GLU A 247 18.38 5.77 -10.57
CA GLU A 247 18.95 6.57 -11.68
C GLU A 247 18.81 8.09 -11.43
N ASP A 248 17.83 8.50 -10.62
CA ASP A 248 17.48 9.88 -10.32
C ASP A 248 17.61 10.15 -8.81
N ASP A 249 18.52 11.08 -8.47
CA ASP A 249 18.83 11.51 -7.11
C ASP A 249 17.59 11.99 -6.33
N ASP A 250 16.60 12.59 -7.00
CA ASP A 250 15.40 13.10 -6.33
C ASP A 250 14.53 11.94 -5.80
N TYR A 251 14.45 10.82 -6.53
CA TYR A 251 13.79 9.61 -6.03
C TYR A 251 14.55 8.97 -4.88
N PHE A 252 15.89 8.91 -4.95
CA PHE A 252 16.72 8.39 -3.87
C PHE A 252 16.54 9.19 -2.57
N GLN A 253 16.67 10.53 -2.66
CA GLN A 253 16.49 11.42 -1.52
C GLN A 253 15.07 11.30 -0.94
N ASN A 254 14.07 11.24 -1.82
CA ASN A 254 12.67 11.07 -1.41
C ASN A 254 12.44 9.73 -0.70
N PHE A 255 13.01 8.63 -1.21
CA PHE A 255 12.92 7.31 -0.59
C PHE A 255 13.51 7.33 0.82
N VAL A 256 14.75 7.83 0.99
CA VAL A 256 15.38 7.89 2.32
C VAL A 256 14.60 8.79 3.27
N GLY A 257 14.12 9.94 2.80
CA GLY A 257 13.32 10.86 3.62
C GLY A 257 11.98 10.26 4.03
N SER A 258 11.34 9.55 3.12
CA SER A 258 10.09 8.81 3.35
C SER A 258 10.28 7.63 4.31
N ALA A 259 11.36 6.86 4.14
CA ALA A 259 11.70 5.75 5.00
C ALA A 259 12.01 6.20 6.44
N ARG A 260 12.65 7.36 6.61
CA ARG A 260 12.83 8.00 7.93
C ARG A 260 11.51 8.32 8.64
N GLN A 261 10.47 8.70 7.90
CA GLN A 261 9.14 8.96 8.48
C GLN A 261 8.37 7.66 8.78
N LEU A 262 8.65 6.59 8.03
CA LEU A 262 8.08 5.26 8.31
C LEU A 262 8.76 4.57 9.50
N ALA A 263 10.04 4.87 9.73
CA ALA A 263 10.87 4.24 10.75
C ALA A 263 10.22 4.22 12.15
N PRO A 264 10.54 3.21 12.98
CA PRO A 264 10.09 3.17 14.37
C PRO A 264 10.63 4.38 15.16
N ASP A 265 9.79 4.93 16.03
CA ASP A 265 10.21 5.93 17.03
C ASP A 265 11.00 5.27 18.19
N GLY A 266 10.84 3.96 18.35
CA GLY A 266 11.51 3.12 19.33
C GLY A 266 10.93 3.20 20.75
N ASN A 267 9.83 3.92 20.94
CA ASN A 267 9.05 3.98 22.17
C ASN A 267 7.67 3.37 21.91
N THR A 268 6.83 4.12 21.21
CA THR A 268 5.46 3.76 20.86
C THR A 268 5.42 2.70 19.78
N ILE A 269 6.25 2.85 18.73
CA ILE A 269 6.46 1.84 17.69
C ILE A 269 7.92 1.40 17.74
N LYS A 270 8.15 0.13 18.06
CA LYS A 270 9.48 -0.50 18.19
C LYS A 270 9.97 -1.10 16.87
N SER A 271 9.07 -1.63 16.04
CA SER A 271 9.43 -2.12 14.71
C SER A 271 8.28 -2.03 13.72
N VAL A 272 8.64 -1.93 12.44
CA VAL A 272 7.72 -2.00 11.30
C VAL A 272 8.18 -3.14 10.40
N SER A 273 7.36 -4.19 10.29
CA SER A 273 7.65 -5.32 9.39
C SER A 273 6.90 -5.13 8.07
N ILE A 274 7.60 -5.30 6.96
CA ILE A 274 7.01 -5.32 5.62
C ILE A 274 7.33 -6.67 5.00
N THR A 275 6.31 -7.45 4.68
CA THR A 275 6.47 -8.78 4.08
C THR A 275 5.69 -8.86 2.78
N SER A 276 6.19 -9.67 1.85
CA SER A 276 5.44 -10.12 0.68
C SER A 276 4.97 -11.53 0.96
N LYS A 277 3.68 -11.81 0.78
CA LYS A 277 3.19 -13.19 0.74
C LYS A 277 3.12 -13.65 -0.69
N ARG A 278 3.99 -14.60 -1.06
CA ARG A 278 3.92 -15.31 -2.33
C ARG A 278 3.96 -16.80 -2.06
N PHE A 279 2.84 -17.48 -2.24
CA PHE A 279 2.76 -18.94 -2.31
C PHE A 279 3.55 -19.72 -1.22
N GLY A 280 3.62 -19.19 0.00
CA GLY A 280 4.30 -19.81 1.15
C GLY A 280 5.77 -19.45 1.36
N GLU A 281 6.36 -18.60 0.51
CA GLU A 281 7.65 -17.96 0.79
C GLU A 281 7.43 -16.54 1.31
N ASP A 282 7.70 -16.36 2.61
CA ASP A 282 7.67 -15.05 3.26
C ASP A 282 9.03 -14.38 3.05
N ARG A 283 9.13 -13.48 2.06
CA ARG A 283 10.23 -12.51 2.02
C ARG A 283 9.77 -11.25 2.74
N GLY A 284 10.62 -10.69 3.57
CA GLY A 284 10.30 -9.42 4.21
C GLY A 284 11.44 -8.86 5.02
N VAL A 285 11.23 -7.61 5.41
CA VAL A 285 12.17 -6.80 6.16
C VAL A 285 11.51 -6.32 7.43
N GLN A 286 12.25 -6.34 8.53
CA GLN A 286 11.82 -5.75 9.80
C GLN A 286 12.67 -4.52 10.08
N LEU A 287 12.06 -3.34 9.99
CA LEU A 287 12.68 -2.07 10.31
C LEU A 287 12.76 -1.91 11.82
N THR A 288 13.98 -1.84 12.34
CA THR A 288 14.26 -1.65 13.78
C THR A 288 15.08 -0.41 14.07
N ARG A 289 15.82 0.09 13.06
CA ARG A 289 16.59 1.34 13.19
C ARG A 289 15.66 2.53 13.37
N LYS A 290 15.97 3.35 14.38
CA LYS A 290 15.20 4.56 14.65
C LYS A 290 15.56 5.62 13.61
N LYS A 291 14.66 6.58 13.42
CA LYS A 291 14.86 7.73 12.53
C LYS A 291 16.23 8.41 12.68
N LYS A 292 16.71 8.58 13.92
CA LYS A 292 18.02 9.19 14.24
C LYS A 292 19.24 8.34 13.83
N ASP A 293 19.05 7.03 13.71
CA ASP A 293 20.11 6.07 13.37
C ASP A 293 20.21 5.87 11.86
N LEU A 294 19.23 6.37 11.08
CA LEU A 294 19.23 6.36 9.62
C LEU A 294 20.08 7.52 9.07
N PRO A 295 20.59 7.40 7.82
CA PRO A 295 21.39 8.45 7.18
C PRO A 295 20.71 9.82 7.20
N ASN A 296 21.48 10.85 7.54
CA ASN A 296 20.96 12.21 7.57
C ASN A 296 20.82 12.76 6.15
N LEU A 297 19.66 13.34 5.85
CA LEU A 297 19.33 13.85 4.50
C LEU A 297 20.31 14.92 4.03
N SER A 298 20.90 15.69 4.95
CA SER A 298 21.92 16.69 4.60
C SER A 298 23.24 16.12 4.08
N GLU A 299 23.52 14.85 4.35
CA GLU A 299 24.70 14.18 3.80
C GLU A 299 24.47 13.68 2.38
N LEU A 300 23.21 13.41 2.01
CA LEU A 300 22.82 12.99 0.66
C LEU A 300 22.78 14.17 -0.31
N VAL A 301 22.57 15.40 0.21
CA VAL A 301 22.55 16.65 -0.58
C VAL A 301 23.96 17.22 -0.83
N ARG A 302 25.03 16.44 -0.58
CA ARG A 302 26.45 16.87 -0.65
C ARG A 302 26.86 17.52 -1.99
N GLN A 303 26.11 17.35 -3.07
CA GLN A 303 26.39 18.01 -4.36
C GLN A 303 25.81 19.43 -4.53
N ALA A 304 25.10 20.00 -3.55
CA ALA A 304 24.50 21.34 -3.68
C ALA A 304 24.80 22.33 -2.53
N ALA A 305 25.49 21.90 -1.48
CA ALA A 305 26.02 22.80 -0.45
C ALA A 305 27.43 23.27 -0.84
N PRO A 306 27.80 24.55 -0.63
CA PRO A 306 29.16 25.02 -0.86
C PRO A 306 30.18 24.15 -0.11
N THR A 307 31.27 23.82 -0.79
CA THR A 307 32.40 22.98 -0.37
C THR A 307 33.21 23.52 0.81
N ASP A 308 32.67 24.47 1.58
CA ASP A 308 33.38 25.03 2.71
C ASP A 308 33.34 24.07 3.89
N LYS A 309 34.54 23.63 4.30
CA LYS A 309 34.85 22.95 5.56
C LYS A 309 34.60 23.85 6.79
N SER A 310 33.63 24.76 6.73
CA SER A 310 33.15 25.46 7.93
C SER A 310 32.32 24.47 8.74
N GLU A 311 32.62 24.35 10.03
CA GLU A 311 31.82 23.58 10.98
C GLU A 311 30.33 23.81 10.72
N LYS A 312 29.62 22.75 10.34
CA LYS A 312 28.17 22.81 10.13
C LYS A 312 27.55 22.92 11.53
N ASP A 313 27.24 24.14 11.95
CA ASP A 313 26.46 24.36 13.15
C ASP A 313 25.05 23.79 12.92
N GLN A 314 24.79 22.63 13.50
CA GLN A 314 23.47 22.04 13.53
C GLN A 314 22.59 22.87 14.47
N ILE A 315 21.45 23.33 13.97
CA ILE A 315 20.50 24.12 14.74
C ILE A 315 19.13 23.44 14.73
N GLN A 316 18.37 23.64 15.81
CA GLN A 316 16.98 23.24 15.92
C GLN A 316 16.09 24.47 15.99
N ILE A 317 15.02 24.46 15.20
CA ILE A 317 14.04 25.54 15.11
C ILE A 317 12.68 24.96 15.43
N THR A 318 12.11 25.34 16.57
CA THR A 318 10.77 24.91 16.98
C THR A 318 9.74 26.01 16.79
N GLY A 319 8.60 25.68 16.18
CA GLY A 319 7.52 26.63 15.94
C GLY A 319 6.44 26.05 15.03
N ARG A 320 5.49 26.89 14.60
CA ARG A 320 4.41 26.49 13.70
C ARG A 320 4.84 26.59 12.24
N LEU A 321 4.65 25.52 11.47
CA LEU A 321 4.93 25.52 10.02
C LEU A 321 3.81 26.28 9.28
N LYS A 322 4.09 27.49 8.80
CA LYS A 322 3.07 28.37 8.19
C LYS A 322 3.21 28.56 6.68
N GLN A 323 4.34 28.17 6.11
CA GLN A 323 4.56 28.16 4.66
C GLN A 323 5.37 26.93 4.31
N ALA A 324 4.86 26.13 3.37
CA ALA A 324 5.54 25.00 2.74
C ALA A 324 5.47 25.19 1.22
N ASP A 325 6.21 26.19 0.75
CA ASP A 325 6.09 26.69 -0.61
C ASP A 325 6.99 25.88 -1.54
N SER A 326 6.37 25.17 -2.47
CA SER A 326 7.05 24.40 -3.51
C SER A 326 7.59 25.27 -4.65
N ILE A 327 7.36 26.60 -4.62
CA ILE A 327 7.98 27.53 -5.56
C ILE A 327 9.50 27.44 -5.42
N LYS A 328 10.12 26.96 -6.51
CA LYS A 328 11.57 26.78 -6.62
C LYS A 328 12.28 28.11 -6.38
N ILE A 329 13.08 28.20 -5.31
CA ILE A 329 14.01 29.32 -5.09
C ILE A 329 15.25 29.11 -5.95
N THR A 330 15.67 27.85 -6.10
CA THR A 330 16.66 27.38 -7.08
C THR A 330 16.15 26.07 -7.69
N ASN A 331 16.82 25.55 -8.73
CA ASN A 331 16.39 24.29 -9.36
C ASN A 331 16.29 23.10 -8.40
N LYS A 332 17.00 23.12 -7.26
CA LYS A 332 17.08 22.01 -6.30
C LYS A 332 16.42 22.29 -4.93
N PHE A 333 16.15 23.56 -4.58
CA PHE A 333 15.62 23.91 -3.27
C PHE A 333 14.36 24.75 -3.33
N ALA A 334 13.43 24.40 -2.45
CA ALA A 334 12.26 25.15 -2.05
C ALA A 334 12.46 25.70 -0.62
N SER A 335 11.47 26.40 -0.06
CA SER A 335 11.59 26.89 1.33
C SER A 335 10.35 26.67 2.17
N ILE A 336 10.60 26.57 3.46
CA ILE A 336 9.57 26.62 4.48
C ILE A 336 9.79 27.79 5.43
N LYS A 337 8.70 28.28 6.02
CA LYS A 337 8.75 29.26 7.12
C LYS A 337 8.15 28.70 8.38
N ILE A 338 8.94 28.79 9.44
CA ILE A 338 8.57 28.40 10.81
C ILE A 338 8.39 29.67 11.62
N VAL A 339 7.20 29.82 12.21
CA VAL A 339 6.89 30.93 13.12
C VAL A 339 7.12 30.45 14.55
N LYS A 340 8.14 31.03 15.20
CA LYS A 340 8.49 30.75 16.60
C LYS A 340 7.48 31.40 17.56
N GLN A 341 7.54 31.03 18.84
CA GLN A 341 6.64 31.57 19.88
C GLN A 341 6.75 33.09 20.06
N ASP A 342 7.93 33.66 19.82
CA ASP A 342 8.21 35.10 19.87
C ASP A 342 7.66 35.86 18.64
N GLY A 343 7.00 35.17 17.71
CA GLY A 343 6.51 35.72 16.45
C GLY A 343 7.58 35.83 15.35
N ASN A 344 8.86 35.55 15.66
CA ASN A 344 9.92 35.60 14.68
C ASN A 344 9.80 34.46 13.67
N GLN A 345 10.04 34.79 12.40
CA GLN A 345 10.02 33.82 11.31
C GLN A 345 11.42 33.33 10.99
N SER A 346 11.59 32.03 10.82
CA SER A 346 12.82 31.42 10.33
C SER A 346 12.56 30.71 9.02
N THR A 347 13.42 30.94 8.03
CA THR A 347 13.33 30.30 6.71
C THR A 347 14.31 29.14 6.63
N VAL A 348 13.83 27.97 6.21
CA VAL A 348 14.65 26.77 6.00
C VAL A 348 14.55 26.35 4.54
N TYR A 349 15.69 26.04 3.93
CA TYR A 349 15.80 25.58 2.56
C TYR A 349 15.70 24.06 2.51
N VAL A 350 14.73 23.56 1.77
CA VAL A 350 14.40 22.13 1.69
C VAL A 350 14.61 21.65 0.25
N PRO A 351 15.30 20.52 0.03
CA PRO A 351 15.32 19.87 -1.28
C PRO A 351 13.90 19.68 -1.83
N VAL A 352 13.72 19.97 -3.12
CA VAL A 352 12.39 19.83 -3.77
C VAL A 352 11.86 18.39 -3.69
N SER A 353 12.76 17.41 -3.69
CA SER A 353 12.51 15.98 -3.49
C SER A 353 11.91 15.60 -2.13
N LEU A 354 12.03 16.47 -1.12
CA LEU A 354 11.52 16.23 0.23
C LEU A 354 10.29 17.07 0.55
N MET A 355 10.01 18.10 -0.23
CA MET A 355 8.98 19.08 0.10
C MET A 355 7.60 18.43 0.23
N GLN A 356 7.19 17.67 -0.79
CA GLN A 356 5.83 17.12 -0.86
C GLN A 356 5.59 15.99 0.16
N ASP A 357 6.48 15.01 0.20
CA ASP A 357 6.20 13.76 0.90
C ASP A 357 6.65 13.78 2.36
N VAL A 358 7.64 14.62 2.71
CA VAL A 358 8.25 14.68 4.04
C VAL A 358 7.89 15.96 4.80
N VAL A 359 7.81 17.12 4.14
CA VAL A 359 7.64 18.41 4.84
C VAL A 359 6.21 18.93 4.84
N GLN A 360 5.54 18.93 3.68
CA GLN A 360 4.15 19.39 3.56
C GLN A 360 3.14 18.69 4.49
N PRO A 361 3.28 17.41 4.88
CA PRO A 361 2.36 16.78 5.82
C PRO A 361 2.27 17.48 7.18
N PHE A 362 3.30 18.25 7.55
CA PHE A 362 3.33 19.00 8.80
C PHE A 362 2.78 20.42 8.68
N TYR A 363 2.17 20.79 7.54
CA TYR A 363 1.65 22.14 7.34
C TYR A 363 0.63 22.50 8.42
N GLU A 364 0.73 23.71 8.95
CA GLU A 364 -0.01 24.22 10.11
C GLU A 364 0.26 23.54 11.46
N ASN A 365 1.06 22.46 11.52
CA ASN A 365 1.41 21.80 12.76
C ASN A 365 2.57 22.51 13.48
N TYR A 366 2.70 22.20 14.77
CA TYR A 366 3.86 22.60 15.55
C TYR A 366 4.97 21.59 15.32
N VAL A 367 6.16 22.06 14.95
CA VAL A 367 7.27 21.20 14.53
C VAL A 367 8.59 21.64 15.14
N THR A 368 9.52 20.69 15.25
CA THR A 368 10.94 20.97 15.43
C THR A 368 11.66 20.59 14.15
N VAL A 369 12.24 21.57 13.47
CA VAL A 369 13.05 21.37 12.28
C VAL A 369 14.53 21.41 12.67
N THR A 370 15.24 20.35 12.32
CA THR A 370 16.69 20.28 12.43
C THR A 370 17.30 20.70 11.10
N GLY A 371 18.30 21.58 11.14
CA GLY A 371 18.97 22.06 9.94
C GLY A 371 20.43 22.40 10.17
N ASN A 372 21.22 22.36 9.09
CA ASN A 372 22.61 22.79 9.09
C ASN A 372 22.69 24.25 8.67
N LYS A 373 23.29 25.09 9.52
CA LYS A 373 23.54 26.49 9.19
C LYS A 373 24.78 26.61 8.32
N VAL A 374 24.66 27.22 7.16
CA VAL A 374 25.77 27.56 6.26
C VAL A 374 25.66 29.04 5.90
N GLY A 375 26.54 29.85 6.47
CA GLY A 375 26.42 31.31 6.44
C GLY A 375 25.12 31.78 7.12
N ASN A 376 24.28 32.51 6.37
CA ASN A 376 22.98 32.98 6.87
C ASN A 376 21.78 32.09 6.45
N ARG A 377 22.05 30.93 5.84
CA ARG A 377 21.02 30.01 5.37
C ARG A 377 21.00 28.75 6.23
N VAL A 378 19.80 28.19 6.40
CA VAL A 378 19.57 26.95 7.14
C VAL A 378 19.08 25.91 6.14
N TYR A 379 19.82 24.81 6.00
CA TYR A 379 19.46 23.71 5.11
C TYR A 379 18.84 22.57 5.89
N PHE A 380 17.74 22.04 5.37
CA PHE A 380 16.95 20.98 5.99
C PHE A 380 17.77 19.71 6.26
N VAL A 381 17.58 19.14 7.44
CA VAL A 381 18.09 17.81 7.83
C VAL A 381 16.91 16.93 8.20
N ASP A 382 16.03 17.42 9.07
CA ASP A 382 14.90 16.65 9.59
C ASP A 382 13.74 17.53 10.08
N ILE A 383 12.57 16.93 10.23
CA ILE A 383 11.36 17.52 10.81
C ILE A 383 10.64 16.49 11.66
N ASP A 384 10.27 16.89 12.87
CA ASP A 384 9.45 16.13 13.79
C ASP A 384 8.30 16.99 14.31
N GLU A 385 7.17 16.35 14.63
CA GLU A 385 6.08 17.01 15.33
C GLU A 385 6.53 17.41 16.74
N ALA A 386 6.08 18.57 17.20
CA ALA A 386 6.38 19.11 18.51
C ALA A 386 5.09 19.39 19.27
N GLU A 387 5.14 19.36 20.60
CA GLU A 387 3.99 19.78 21.40
C GLU A 387 3.70 21.27 21.18
N SER A 388 2.44 21.58 20.91
CA SER A 388 1.99 22.97 20.95
C SER A 388 2.17 23.52 22.37
N PRO A 389 2.66 24.76 22.54
CA PRO A 389 2.63 25.41 23.84
C PRO A 389 1.20 25.36 24.40
N LYS A 390 1.07 24.92 25.66
CA LYS A 390 -0.22 24.96 26.36
C LYS A 390 -0.65 26.42 26.43
N ASP A 391 -1.77 26.74 25.79
CA ASP A 391 -2.34 28.07 25.84
C ASP A 391 -2.54 28.45 27.32
N GLY A 392 -1.99 29.59 27.74
CA GLY A 392 -2.04 30.07 29.13
C GLY A 392 -3.44 30.45 29.62
N SER A 393 -4.49 30.08 28.88
CA SER A 393 -5.89 30.34 29.18
C SER A 393 -6.61 29.09 29.68
N GLN A 394 -6.10 28.42 30.72
CA GLN A 394 -6.98 27.58 31.53
C GLN A 394 -7.71 28.46 32.53
N SER A 395 -8.97 28.76 32.18
CA SER A 395 -10.00 29.25 33.10
C SER A 395 -9.98 28.45 34.39
N LYS A 396 -9.86 29.15 35.53
CA LYS A 396 -10.03 28.57 36.87
C LYS A 396 -11.23 27.61 36.89
N PRO A 397 -11.11 26.42 37.51
CA PRO A 397 -12.24 25.52 37.64
C PRO A 397 -13.34 26.22 38.44
N GLN A 398 -14.48 26.48 37.80
CA GLN A 398 -15.70 26.84 38.51
C GLN A 398 -16.09 25.63 39.36
N GLN A 399 -15.96 25.79 40.68
CA GLN A 399 -16.57 24.88 41.65
C GLN A 399 -18.08 24.86 41.40
N ARG A 400 -18.60 23.74 40.90
CA ARG A 400 -20.04 23.48 40.94
C ARG A 400 -20.41 23.05 42.36
N PRO A 401 -21.45 23.63 42.99
CA PRO A 401 -21.94 23.11 44.25
C PRO A 401 -22.62 21.76 44.01
N LEU A 402 -22.31 20.81 44.89
CA LEU A 402 -22.99 19.52 44.97
C LEU A 402 -24.47 19.76 45.32
N ILE A 403 -25.37 19.20 44.52
CA ILE A 403 -26.76 18.87 44.90
C ILE A 403 -26.88 17.36 44.87
#